data_AF-A0A7K2NB00-F1
#
_entry.id   AF-A0A7K2NB00-F1
#
_cell.length_a   1.000
_cell.length_b   1.000
_cell.length_c   1.000
_cell.angle_alpha   90.00
_cell.angle_beta   90.00
_cell.angle_gamma   90.00
#
_symmetry.space_group_name_H-M   'P 1'
#
loop_
_entity.id
_entity.type
_entity.pdbx_description
1 polymer ?
#
loop_
_entity_poly.entity_id
_entity_poly.type
_entity_poly.pdbx_seq_one_letter_code
_entity_poly.pdbx_strand_id
1 'polypeptide(L)'
;MNEPPTGVPAVDAAGIWCAAAVAIAGGLALLWRVVRAVRRTVHRVDDFIDDWQGVPPRPGVPARPGVMERLDRIEHRVGLVVHEVRPNSGSSLRDAVDRVDQRTARIAPDEP
;
A
#
# COMPACT_ATOMS: atom_id res chain seq x y z
N MET A 1 17.59 38.55 -47.05
CA MET A 1 16.61 39.54 -46.58
C MET A 1 15.31 38.77 -46.43
N ASN A 2 14.99 38.35 -45.21
CA ASN A 2 13.79 37.54 -44.98
C ASN A 2 12.60 38.50 -45.08
N GLU A 3 11.78 38.34 -46.12
CA GLU A 3 10.59 39.17 -46.27
C GLU A 3 9.63 38.91 -45.10
N PRO A 4 9.04 39.96 -44.51
CA PRO A 4 8.03 39.82 -43.47
C PRO A 4 6.83 39.01 -43.99
N PRO A 5 6.37 37.95 -43.30
CA PRO A 5 5.40 36.99 -43.82
C PRO A 5 4.05 37.59 -44.23
N THR A 6 3.70 38.78 -43.73
CA THR A 6 2.47 39.50 -44.12
C THR A 6 2.72 40.83 -44.80
N GLY A 7 3.98 41.26 -44.96
CA GLY A 7 4.32 42.58 -45.48
C GLY A 7 4.05 43.76 -44.51
N VAL A 8 3.46 43.49 -43.34
CA VAL A 8 3.14 44.51 -42.33
C VAL A 8 3.85 44.18 -41.00
N PRO A 9 4.90 44.91 -40.62
CA PRO A 9 5.77 44.51 -39.49
C PRO A 9 5.05 44.46 -38.14
N ALA A 10 3.99 45.24 -37.95
CA ALA A 10 3.16 45.20 -36.74
C ALA A 10 2.38 43.88 -36.59
N VAL A 11 1.92 43.30 -37.71
CA VAL A 11 1.15 42.05 -37.72
C VAL A 11 2.06 40.86 -37.41
N ASP A 12 3.26 40.84 -37.98
CA ASP A 12 4.24 39.79 -37.74
C ASP A 12 4.74 39.79 -36.29
N ALA A 13 4.99 40.98 -35.72
CA ALA A 13 5.34 41.13 -34.31
C ALA A 13 4.23 40.63 -33.38
N ALA A 14 2.97 40.97 -33.68
CA ALA A 14 1.82 40.47 -32.92
C ALA A 14 1.72 38.94 -32.99
N GLY A 15 1.98 38.33 -34.16
CA GLY A 15 2.00 36.88 -34.33
C GLY A 15 3.03 36.17 -33.45
N ILE A 16 4.24 36.71 -33.35
CA ILE A 16 5.32 36.16 -32.52
C ILE A 16 4.95 36.23 -31.03
N TRP A 17 4.42 37.36 -30.56
CA TRP A 17 4.02 37.50 -29.16
C TRP A 17 2.84 36.59 -28.80
N CYS A 18 1.88 36.42 -29.71
CA CYS A 18 0.79 35.46 -29.53
C CYS A 18 1.32 34.01 -29.45
N ALA A 19 2.23 33.62 -30.34
CA ALA A 19 2.83 32.29 -30.31
C ALA A 19 3.63 32.04 -29.01
N ALA A 20 4.42 33.03 -28.58
CA ALA A 20 5.16 32.97 -27.32
C ALA A 20 4.21 32.86 -26.11
N ALA A 21 3.13 33.66 -26.08
CA ALA A 21 2.13 33.61 -25.02
C ALA A 21 1.44 32.24 -24.95
N VAL A 22 1.08 31.65 -26.10
CA VAL A 22 0.49 30.30 -26.16
C VAL A 22 1.47 29.24 -25.67
N ALA A 23 2.74 29.31 -26.08
CA ALA A 23 3.76 28.36 -25.64
C ALA A 23 3.97 28.43 -24.12
N ILE A 24 4.06 29.65 -23.55
CA ILE A 24 4.20 29.87 -22.11
C ILE A 24 2.96 29.37 -21.37
N ALA A 25 1.76 29.73 -21.83
CA ALA A 25 0.51 29.30 -21.21
C ALA A 25 0.36 27.78 -21.24
N GLY A 26 0.70 27.14 -22.36
CA GLY A 26 0.73 25.69 -22.50
C GLY A 26 1.72 25.02 -21.54
N GLY A 27 2.94 25.57 -21.43
CA GLY A 27 3.95 25.10 -20.50
C GLY A 27 3.50 25.21 -19.03
N LEU A 28 2.93 26.35 -18.65
CA LEU A 28 2.39 26.57 -17.30
C LEU A 28 1.22 25.62 -17.00
N ALA A 29 0.32 25.40 -17.95
CA ALA A 29 -0.80 24.47 -17.79
C ALA A 29 -0.32 23.02 -17.62
N LEU A 30 0.71 22.61 -18.37
CA LEU A 30 1.32 21.30 -18.23
C LEU A 30 1.99 21.15 -16.86
N LEU A 31 2.79 22.14 -16.45
CA LEU A 31 3.44 22.16 -15.14
C LEU A 31 2.41 22.05 -14.02
N TRP A 32 1.34 22.84 -14.09
CA TRP A 32 0.26 22.81 -13.10
C TRP A 32 -0.41 21.44 -13.01
N ARG A 33 -0.66 20.78 -14.16
CA ARG A 33 -1.19 19.41 -14.19
C ARG A 33 -0.25 18.41 -13.54
N VAL A 34 1.05 18.48 -13.83
CA VAL A 34 2.06 17.60 -13.23
C VAL A 34 2.12 17.81 -11.73
N VAL A 35 2.25 19.07 -11.27
CA VAL A 35 2.28 19.39 -9.84
C VAL A 35 1.01 18.89 -9.13
N ARG A 36 -0.17 19.07 -9.72
CA ARG A 36 -1.43 18.56 -9.18
C ARG A 36 -1.44 17.03 -9.07
N ALA A 37 -0.94 16.33 -10.09
CA ALA A 37 -0.87 14.87 -10.09
C ALA A 37 0.11 14.37 -9.01
N VAL A 38 1.30 14.96 -8.94
CA VAL A 38 2.33 14.62 -7.94
C VAL A 38 1.79 14.82 -6.53
N ARG A 39 1.18 15.97 -6.23
CA ARG A 39 0.62 16.23 -4.90
C ARG A 39 -0.43 15.21 -4.49
N ARG A 40 -1.26 14.74 -5.44
CA ARG A 40 -2.25 13.68 -5.16
C ARG A 40 -1.58 12.32 -4.88
N THR A 41 -0.46 12.03 -5.53
CA THR A 41 0.28 10.78 -5.32
C THR A 41 1.03 10.81 -3.99
N VAL A 42 1.68 11.93 -3.65
CA VAL A 42 2.44 12.09 -2.40
C VAL A 42 1.56 11.78 -1.19
N HIS A 43 0.35 12.35 -1.11
CA HIS A 43 -0.55 12.07 0.02
C HIS A 43 -0.88 10.58 0.18
N ARG A 44 -1.00 9.83 -0.93
CA ARG A 44 -1.24 8.37 -0.84
C ARG A 44 -0.01 7.61 -0.35
N VAL A 45 1.17 8.10 -0.69
CA VAL A 45 2.42 7.49 -0.24
C VAL A 45 2.62 7.76 1.25
N ASP A 46 2.31 8.96 1.73
CA ASP A 46 2.35 9.28 3.15
C ASP A 46 1.41 8.36 3.96
N ASP A 47 0.15 8.24 3.54
CA ASP A 47 -0.82 7.33 4.19
C ASP A 47 -0.32 5.87 4.19
N PHE A 48 0.30 5.43 3.10
CA PHE A 48 0.87 4.08 3.00
C PHE A 48 2.07 3.88 3.93
N ILE A 49 2.96 4.87 4.02
CA ILE A 49 4.13 4.83 4.90
C ILE A 49 3.67 4.80 6.36
N ASP A 50 2.68 5.63 6.72
CA ASP A 50 2.10 5.68 8.06
C ASP A 50 1.47 4.34 8.47
N ASP A 51 0.75 3.67 7.56
CA ASP A 51 0.21 2.34 7.85
C ASP A 51 1.31 1.26 7.93
N TRP A 52 2.36 1.38 7.11
CA TRP A 52 3.48 0.43 7.11
C TRP A 52 4.33 0.53 8.38
N GLN A 53 4.73 1.74 8.76
CA GLN A 53 5.56 2.02 9.93
C GLN A 53 4.75 2.04 11.23
N GLY A 54 3.47 2.40 11.15
CA GLY A 54 2.63 2.71 12.30
C GLY A 54 2.68 4.19 12.66
N VAL A 55 1.71 4.61 13.48
CA VAL A 55 1.56 6.01 13.91
C VAL A 55 1.79 6.10 15.42
N PRO A 56 2.70 6.97 15.89
CA PRO A 56 2.96 7.13 17.32
C PRO A 56 1.74 7.66 18.08
N PRO A 57 1.67 7.46 19.40
CA PRO A 57 0.57 7.97 20.20
C PRO A 57 0.58 9.50 20.20
N ARG A 58 -0.61 10.10 20.18
CA ARG A 58 -0.82 11.55 20.30
C ARG A 58 -1.84 11.84 21.39
N PRO A 59 -1.89 13.04 22.00
CA PRO A 59 -2.78 13.31 23.12
C PRO A 59 -4.24 12.92 22.82
N GLY A 60 -4.79 12.00 23.61
CA GLY A 60 -6.15 11.47 23.43
C GLY A 60 -6.35 10.42 22.33
N VAL A 61 -5.30 10.01 21.60
CA VAL A 61 -5.37 8.96 20.57
C VAL A 61 -4.25 7.94 20.76
N PRO A 62 -4.59 6.65 20.96
CA PRO A 62 -3.58 5.61 21.13
C PRO A 62 -2.77 5.40 19.84
N ALA A 63 -1.57 4.85 20.00
CA ALA A 63 -0.71 4.49 18.88
C ALA A 63 -1.41 3.49 17.95
N ARG A 64 -1.12 3.58 16.65
CA ARG A 64 -1.53 2.57 15.66
C ARG A 64 -0.31 1.72 15.32
N PRO A 65 -0.34 0.40 15.58
CA PRO A 65 0.79 -0.47 15.27
C PRO A 65 0.98 -0.60 13.75
N GLY A 66 2.24 -0.57 13.33
CA GLY A 66 2.62 -0.76 11.92
C GLY A 66 2.39 -2.18 11.43
N VAL A 67 2.52 -2.39 10.12
CA VAL A 67 2.34 -3.69 9.49
C VAL A 67 3.31 -4.73 10.06
N MET A 68 4.59 -4.39 10.22
CA MET A 68 5.60 -5.35 10.70
C MET A 68 5.31 -5.84 12.12
N GLU A 69 4.85 -4.96 13.01
CA GLU A 69 4.46 -5.33 14.36
C GLU A 69 3.20 -6.22 14.37
N ARG A 70 2.24 -5.93 13.49
CA ARG A 70 1.05 -6.77 13.32
C ARG A 70 1.39 -8.14 12.76
N LEU A 71 2.32 -8.21 11.80
CA LEU A 71 2.80 -9.45 11.20
C LEU A 71 3.51 -10.32 12.24
N ASP A 72 4.39 -9.75 13.05
CA ASP A 72 5.07 -10.47 14.14
C ASP A 72 4.07 -11.14 15.11
N ARG A 73 3.03 -10.40 15.53
CA ARG A 73 1.96 -10.96 16.37
C ARG A 73 1.19 -12.08 15.68
N ILE A 74 0.97 -11.99 14.37
CA ILE A 74 0.29 -13.03 13.59
C ILE A 74 1.19 -14.25 13.49
N GLU A 75 2.45 -14.08 13.15
CA GLU A 75 3.43 -15.15 13.03
C GLU A 75 3.58 -15.91 14.34
N HIS A 76 3.64 -15.19 15.47
CA HIS A 76 3.66 -15.81 16.79
C HIS A 76 2.41 -16.66 17.04
N ARG A 77 1.21 -16.12 16.79
CA ARG A 77 -0.06 -16.86 16.96
C ARG A 77 -0.14 -18.08 16.04
N VAL A 78 0.28 -17.94 14.79
CA VAL A 78 0.33 -19.04 13.84
C VAL A 78 1.33 -20.10 14.30
N GLY A 79 2.49 -19.70 14.82
CA GLY A 79 3.48 -20.61 15.41
C GLY A 79 2.91 -21.45 16.54
N LEU A 80 2.14 -20.83 17.45
CA LEU A 80 1.43 -21.54 18.52
C LEU A 80 0.41 -22.54 17.97
N VAL A 81 -0.40 -22.13 16.99
CA VAL A 81 -1.36 -23.04 16.35
C VAL A 81 -0.64 -24.21 15.69
N VAL A 82 0.42 -23.95 14.94
CA VAL A 82 1.24 -24.99 14.27
C VAL A 82 1.84 -25.95 15.29
N HIS A 83 2.27 -25.46 16.45
CA HIS A 83 2.78 -26.28 17.54
C HIS A 83 1.70 -27.26 18.05
N GLU A 84 0.46 -26.79 18.20
CA GLU A 84 -0.64 -27.61 18.69
C GLU A 84 -1.19 -28.63 17.67
N VAL A 85 -1.11 -28.35 16.38
CA VAL A 85 -1.62 -29.25 15.32
C VAL A 85 -0.60 -30.25 14.81
N ARG A 86 0.65 -30.20 15.31
CA ARG A 86 1.69 -31.19 15.01
C ARG A 86 1.87 -32.17 16.17
N PRO A 87 2.31 -33.41 15.89
CA PRO A 87 2.71 -34.31 16.96
C PRO A 87 3.82 -33.68 17.81
N ASN A 88 3.67 -33.70 19.13
CA ASN A 88 4.59 -33.04 20.06
C ASN A 88 4.78 -33.87 21.33
N SER A 89 5.28 -35.09 21.14
CA SER A 89 5.65 -36.02 22.22
C SER A 89 4.55 -36.25 23.27
N GLY A 90 3.28 -36.13 22.88
CA GLY A 90 2.12 -36.35 23.74
C GLY A 90 1.50 -35.08 24.33
N SER A 91 2.09 -33.91 24.14
CA SER A 91 1.68 -32.67 24.81
C SER A 91 0.78 -31.76 23.97
N SER A 92 0.72 -31.95 22.64
CA SER A 92 -0.12 -31.12 21.78
C SER A 92 -1.60 -31.51 21.80
N LEU A 93 -2.45 -30.59 21.38
CA LEU A 93 -3.86 -30.87 21.10
C LEU A 93 -4.04 -32.04 20.12
N ARG A 94 -3.20 -32.13 19.07
CA ARG A 94 -3.24 -33.28 18.15
C ARG A 94 -2.98 -34.60 18.86
N ASP A 95 -1.93 -34.68 19.67
CA ASP A 95 -1.63 -35.92 20.40
C ASP A 95 -2.76 -36.30 21.38
N ALA A 96 -3.43 -35.30 21.96
CA ALA A 96 -4.61 -35.54 22.79
C ALA A 96 -5.79 -36.10 22.00
N VAL A 97 -6.03 -35.58 20.79
CA VAL A 97 -7.05 -36.09 19.86
C VAL A 97 -6.70 -37.52 19.45
N ASP A 98 -5.46 -37.79 19.03
CA ASP A 98 -5.02 -39.14 18.63
C ASP A 98 -5.18 -40.16 19.78
N ARG A 99 -4.92 -39.74 21.04
CA ARG A 99 -5.18 -40.60 22.21
C ARG A 99 -6.66 -40.87 22.43
N VAL A 100 -7.53 -39.89 22.22
CA VAL A 100 -8.98 -40.06 22.35
C VAL A 100 -9.47 -40.99 21.26
N ASP A 101 -9.06 -40.78 20.02
CA ASP A 101 -9.38 -41.62 18.87
C ASP A 101 -9.02 -43.09 19.13
N GLN A 102 -7.78 -43.35 19.56
CA GLN A 102 -7.32 -44.70 19.93
C GLN A 102 -8.12 -45.33 21.08
N ARG A 103 -8.61 -44.54 22.04
CA ARG A 103 -9.45 -45.05 23.13
C ARG A 103 -10.85 -45.37 22.62
N THR A 104 -11.41 -44.51 21.78
CA THR A 104 -12.73 -44.68 21.17
C THR A 104 -12.76 -45.94 20.31
N ALA A 105 -11.76 -46.16 19.45
CA ALA A 105 -11.64 -47.36 18.62
C ALA A 105 -11.61 -48.68 19.42
N ARG A 106 -11.21 -48.64 20.71
CA ARG A 106 -11.26 -49.82 21.59
C ARG A 106 -12.66 -50.11 22.15
N ILE A 107 -13.50 -49.08 22.27
CA ILE A 107 -14.84 -49.17 22.87
C ILE A 107 -15.89 -49.39 21.78
N ALA A 108 -15.74 -48.69 20.66
CA ALA A 108 -16.57 -48.77 19.48
C ALA A 108 -15.65 -48.88 18.26
N PRO A 109 -15.23 -50.11 17.88
CA PRO A 109 -14.43 -50.29 16.68
C PRO A 109 -15.25 -49.88 15.46
N ASP A 110 -14.62 -49.18 14.52
CA ASP A 110 -15.25 -48.82 13.24
C ASP A 110 -15.70 -50.11 12.54
N GLU A 111 -17.00 -50.24 12.25
CA GLU A 111 -17.50 -51.33 11.42
C GLU A 111 -16.97 -51.17 9.98
N PRO A 112 -16.53 -52.27 9.33
CA PRO A 112 -15.94 -52.23 7.98
C PRO A 112 -16.93 -51.86 6.87
#